data_AF-A0A368GJI3-F1
#
_entry.id   AF-A0A368GJI3-F1
#
_cell.length_a   1.000
_cell.length_b   1.000
_cell.length_c   1.000
_cell.angle_alpha   90.00
_cell.angle_beta   90.00
_cell.angle_gamma   90.00
#
_symmetry.space_group_name_H-M   'P 1'
#
loop_
_entity.id
_entity.type
_entity.pdbx_description
1 polymer ?
#
loop_
_entity_poly.entity_id
_entity_poly.type
_entity_poly.pdbx_seq_one_letter_code
_entity_poly.pdbx_strand_id
1 'polypeptide(L)'
;MKFSRTTEPGRQLDSGCDYEAGNGTFNWNANETEIPYNEDLLCTCSENHFWNCTAEDYPMDSVPLITLNTSMEVWDMSYRNISQMRMVTRWSWTRSYFVLGGFSLGHTSLRARTPAEVQLEIQGWHTLLAGLNESATALNVSISTPEAPEIYDPFLKNMTMSDFVAGVLGSMETKDNVKAWFNNKLYTSLPVFTGFLSNALLRIESKDTDPSDLGIITINHPMNQTVKGSFDSEGRQVVRGI
;
A
#
# COMPACT_ATOMS: atom_id res chain seq x y z
N MET A 1 19.61 -1.73 0.47
CA MET A 1 20.03 -1.88 1.87
C MET A 1 21.51 -2.20 1.83
N LYS A 2 22.37 -1.22 2.14
CA LYS A 2 23.83 -1.42 2.06
C LYS A 2 24.37 -1.19 3.46
N PHE A 3 24.72 -2.27 4.13
CA PHE A 3 25.47 -2.18 5.39
C PHE A 3 26.93 -1.99 4.99
N SER A 4 27.45 -0.77 5.14
CA SER A 4 28.82 -0.46 4.73
C SER A 4 29.79 -0.85 5.83
N ARG A 5 30.74 -1.73 5.51
CA ARG A 5 31.98 -1.91 6.26
C ARG A 5 32.88 -0.72 5.96
N THR A 6 33.59 -0.20 6.95
CA THR A 6 34.60 0.86 6.76
C THR A 6 35.90 0.37 6.12
N THR A 7 36.03 -0.92 5.82
CA THR A 7 37.20 -1.47 5.09
C THR A 7 36.80 -2.77 4.37
N GLU A 8 37.08 -2.86 3.07
CA GLU A 8 36.94 -4.00 2.12
C GLU A 8 35.69 -4.07 1.20
N PRO A 9 35.88 -4.47 -0.08
CA PRO A 9 34.83 -4.45 -1.09
C PRO A 9 33.77 -5.52 -0.81
N GLY A 10 32.53 -5.05 -0.62
CA GLY A 10 31.41 -5.83 -0.11
C GLY A 10 31.00 -7.02 -1.00
N ARG A 11 30.91 -8.19 -0.36
CA ARG A 11 30.22 -9.37 -0.89
C ARG A 11 28.72 -9.18 -0.62
N GLN A 12 27.92 -8.94 -1.66
CA GLN A 12 26.47 -8.87 -1.53
C GLN A 12 25.93 -10.30 -1.40
N LEU A 13 25.40 -10.66 -0.23
CA LEU A 13 24.78 -11.97 -0.01
C LEU A 13 23.35 -11.98 -0.56
N ASP A 14 22.94 -13.10 -1.17
CA ASP A 14 21.61 -13.31 -1.77
C ASP A 14 20.46 -13.27 -0.74
N SER A 15 20.74 -13.53 0.54
CA SER A 15 19.82 -13.27 1.65
C SER A 15 20.55 -13.34 3.00
N GLY A 16 20.20 -12.46 3.94
CA GLY A 16 20.74 -12.45 5.32
C GLY A 16 21.92 -11.51 5.55
N CYS A 17 22.45 -11.55 6.78
CA CYS A 17 23.69 -10.88 7.18
C CYS A 17 24.80 -11.91 7.41
N ASP A 18 26.04 -11.50 7.18
CA ASP A 18 27.20 -12.34 7.46
C ASP A 18 27.61 -12.15 8.93
N TYR A 19 27.50 -13.22 9.73
CA TYR A 19 27.88 -13.22 11.14
C TYR A 19 29.39 -13.00 11.33
N GLU A 20 30.21 -13.42 10.37
CA GLU A 20 31.67 -13.24 10.39
C GLU A 20 32.08 -11.83 9.90
N ALA A 21 31.19 -11.11 9.21
CA ALA A 21 31.48 -9.78 8.67
C ALA A 21 31.46 -8.64 9.70
N GLY A 22 31.01 -8.88 10.94
CA GLY A 22 31.06 -7.90 12.03
C GLY A 22 30.02 -6.78 11.94
N ASN A 23 30.10 -5.84 12.89
CA ASN A 23 29.13 -4.75 13.10
C ASN A 23 29.05 -3.82 11.87
N GLY A 24 27.84 -3.38 11.53
CA GLY A 24 27.60 -2.44 10.43
C GLY A 24 26.59 -1.36 10.83
N THR A 25 26.74 -0.18 10.24
CA THR A 25 25.74 0.88 10.37
C THR A 25 24.67 0.70 9.30
N PHE A 26 23.41 0.98 9.66
CA PHE A 26 22.34 1.00 8.67
C PHE A 26 22.45 2.27 7.82
N ASN A 27 22.80 2.11 6.55
CA ASN A 27 22.71 3.20 5.58
C ASN A 27 21.76 2.80 4.44
N TRP A 28 20.52 3.28 4.51
CA TRP A 28 19.64 3.23 3.35
C TRP A 28 19.92 4.43 2.47
N ASN A 29 20.83 4.25 1.53
CA ASN A 29 21.09 5.26 0.52
C ASN A 29 21.11 4.62 -0.88
N ALA A 30 19.92 4.44 -1.45
CA ALA A 30 19.77 3.86 -2.79
C ALA A 30 20.29 4.78 -3.90
N ASN A 31 20.34 6.10 -3.66
CA ASN A 31 20.71 7.11 -4.64
C ASN A 31 21.99 7.88 -4.27
N GLU A 32 22.74 7.43 -3.25
CA GLU A 32 23.91 8.12 -2.71
C GLU A 32 23.66 9.58 -2.26
N THR A 33 22.41 9.97 -2.02
CA THR A 33 22.00 11.28 -1.48
C THR A 33 21.98 11.27 0.04
N GLU A 34 22.47 12.32 0.71
CA GLU A 34 22.30 12.47 2.16
C GLU A 34 20.79 12.51 2.49
N ILE A 35 20.32 11.49 3.22
CA ILE A 35 18.96 11.49 3.76
C ILE A 35 19.04 12.18 5.13
N PRO A 36 18.44 13.37 5.29
CA PRO A 36 18.65 14.23 6.47
C PRO A 36 18.05 13.66 7.76
N TYR A 37 17.31 12.56 7.69
CA TYR A 37 16.53 11.99 8.79
C TYR A 37 17.00 10.60 9.21
N ASN A 38 18.20 10.21 8.79
CA ASN A 38 18.82 8.95 9.22
C ASN A 38 19.49 9.13 10.58
N GLU A 39 19.20 8.21 11.49
CA GLU A 39 19.91 8.07 12.76
C GLU A 39 21.06 7.07 12.61
N ASP A 40 22.15 7.27 13.35
CA ASP A 40 23.30 6.36 13.36
C ASP A 40 22.98 5.11 14.19
N LEU A 41 22.36 4.12 13.55
CA LEU A 41 22.01 2.85 14.17
C LEU A 41 23.11 1.82 14.01
N LEU A 42 23.59 1.29 15.14
CA LEU A 42 24.45 0.11 15.17
C LEU A 42 23.59 -1.15 15.03
N CYS A 43 23.82 -1.93 13.99
CA CYS A 43 23.16 -3.22 13.80
C CYS A 43 24.22 -4.32 13.83
N THR A 44 23.98 -5.35 14.64
CA THR A 44 24.82 -6.54 14.71
C THR A 44 24.14 -7.69 13.98
N CYS A 45 24.93 -8.58 13.38
CA CYS A 45 24.39 -9.80 12.82
C CYS A 45 24.27 -10.84 13.93
N SER A 46 23.07 -11.39 14.13
CA SER A 46 22.83 -12.49 15.07
C SER A 46 23.31 -13.82 14.47
N GLU A 47 23.60 -14.81 15.31
CA GLU A 47 23.96 -16.20 14.92
C GLU A 47 22.94 -16.84 13.97
N ASN A 48 21.67 -16.40 14.02
CA ASN A 48 20.61 -16.85 13.11
C ASN A 48 20.55 -16.02 11.81
N HIS A 49 21.62 -15.33 11.44
CA HIS A 49 21.79 -14.58 10.20
C HIS A 49 20.75 -13.46 9.97
N PHE A 50 20.24 -12.87 11.06
CA PHE A 50 19.37 -11.70 11.02
C PHE A 50 20.04 -10.46 11.62
N TRP A 51 19.73 -9.28 11.06
CA TRP A 51 20.15 -8.00 11.63
C TRP A 51 19.40 -7.71 12.94
N ASN A 52 20.15 -7.55 14.01
CA ASN A 52 19.69 -7.09 15.31
C ASN A 52 20.14 -5.64 15.51
N CYS A 53 19.24 -4.69 15.29
CA CYS A 53 19.43 -3.30 15.62
C CYS A 53 18.72 -3.07 16.95
N THR A 54 19.44 -2.71 18.02
CA THR A 54 18.80 -2.61 19.33
C THR A 54 17.93 -1.35 19.42
N ALA A 55 16.88 -1.41 20.24
CA ALA A 55 16.00 -0.26 20.47
C ALA A 55 16.66 0.85 21.30
N GLU A 56 17.73 0.54 22.04
CA GLU A 56 18.51 1.53 22.81
C GLU A 56 19.27 2.49 21.89
N ASP A 57 19.64 2.03 20.68
CA ASP A 57 20.38 2.84 19.70
C ASP A 57 19.48 3.85 18.96
N TYR A 58 18.15 3.71 19.02
CA TYR A 58 17.22 4.67 18.44
C TYR A 58 16.63 5.57 19.52
N PRO A 59 16.62 6.91 19.34
CA PRO A 59 16.14 7.83 20.37
C PRO A 59 14.61 7.87 20.45
N MET A 60 13.97 6.73 20.82
CA MET A 60 12.51 6.60 20.95
C MET A 60 11.93 7.60 21.96
N ASP A 61 12.64 7.88 23.04
CA ASP A 61 12.23 8.85 24.07
C ASP A 61 12.13 10.29 23.56
N SER A 62 12.82 10.59 22.45
CA SER A 62 12.75 11.90 21.79
C SER A 62 11.57 12.04 20.82
N VAL A 63 10.88 10.94 20.52
CA VAL A 63 9.76 10.92 19.57
C VAL A 63 8.50 11.38 20.30
N PRO A 64 7.82 12.44 19.82
CA PRO A 64 6.58 12.90 20.45
C PRO A 64 5.53 11.79 20.44
N LEU A 65 4.95 11.53 21.62
CA LEU A 65 3.86 10.58 21.79
C LEU A 65 2.55 11.35 21.97
N ILE A 66 1.57 11.00 21.14
CA ILE A 66 0.23 11.57 21.17
C ILE A 66 -0.72 10.49 21.69
N THR A 67 -1.29 10.72 22.86
CA THR A 67 -2.34 9.86 23.41
C THR A 67 -3.68 10.31 22.83
N LEU A 68 -4.41 9.38 22.20
CA LEU A 68 -5.75 9.66 21.68
C LEU A 68 -6.79 9.50 22.79
N ASN A 69 -8.03 9.97 22.55
CA ASN A 69 -9.16 9.71 23.45
C ASN A 69 -9.54 8.22 23.54
N THR A 70 -8.95 7.38 22.69
CA THR A 70 -9.05 5.93 22.72
C THR A 70 -7.90 5.32 23.53
N SER A 71 -7.84 3.99 23.66
CA SER A 71 -6.70 3.32 24.31
C SER A 71 -5.41 3.28 23.45
N MET A 72 -5.31 4.14 22.44
CA MET A 72 -4.22 4.14 21.47
C MET A 72 -3.26 5.30 21.71
N GLU A 73 -1.99 4.99 21.51
CA GLU A 73 -0.89 5.95 21.56
C GLU A 73 -0.24 5.98 20.17
N VAL A 74 0.00 7.19 19.66
CA VAL A 74 0.55 7.41 18.31
C VAL A 74 1.86 8.16 18.44
N TRP A 75 2.93 7.58 17.90
CA TRP A 75 4.21 8.26 17.76
C TRP A 75 4.21 9.16 16.52
N ASP A 76 4.55 10.42 16.70
CA ASP A 76 4.74 11.35 15.58
C ASP A 76 6.13 11.16 14.96
N MET A 77 6.12 10.55 13.78
CA MET A 77 7.33 10.23 13.01
C MET A 77 7.63 11.29 11.93
N SER A 78 7.07 12.49 12.05
CA SER A 78 7.36 13.61 11.15
C SER A 78 8.87 13.87 11.08
N TYR A 79 9.40 13.99 9.86
CA TYR A 79 10.83 14.25 9.61
C TYR A 79 11.77 13.17 10.19
N ARG A 80 11.34 11.90 10.19
CA ARG A 80 12.16 10.77 10.66
C ARG A 80 12.17 9.62 9.65
N ASN A 81 13.23 8.82 9.66
CA ASN A 81 13.27 7.58 8.88
C ASN A 81 12.42 6.48 9.55
N ILE A 82 11.22 6.28 9.02
CA ILE A 82 10.26 5.25 9.50
C ILE A 82 10.84 3.83 9.39
N SER A 83 11.69 3.56 8.38
CA SER A 83 12.27 2.23 8.21
C SER A 83 13.22 1.87 9.35
N GLN A 84 14.00 2.84 9.84
CA GLN A 84 14.88 2.69 10.98
C GLN A 84 14.11 2.40 12.27
N MET A 85 13.11 3.23 12.58
CA MET A 85 12.24 3.00 13.73
C MET A 85 11.58 1.61 13.70
N ARG A 86 11.12 1.16 12.52
CA ARG A 86 10.50 -0.17 12.39
C ARG A 86 11.47 -1.33 12.58
N MET A 87 12.75 -1.17 12.24
CA MET A 87 13.75 -2.23 12.46
C MET A 87 14.02 -2.41 13.95
N VAL A 88 14.20 -1.31 14.69
CA VAL A 88 14.52 -1.36 16.12
C VAL A 88 13.33 -1.80 16.97
N THR A 89 12.11 -1.41 16.59
CA THR A 89 10.87 -1.81 17.30
C THR A 89 10.36 -3.19 16.88
N ARG A 90 10.94 -3.82 15.85
CA ARG A 90 10.48 -5.11 15.29
C ARG A 90 10.33 -6.21 16.35
N TRP A 91 11.27 -6.28 17.28
CA TRP A 91 11.38 -7.34 18.28
C TRP A 91 11.00 -6.88 19.69
N SER A 92 10.64 -5.61 19.88
CA SER A 92 10.16 -5.12 21.16
C SER A 92 8.71 -5.57 21.37
N TRP A 93 8.54 -6.67 22.10
CA TRP A 93 7.25 -7.16 22.57
C TRP A 93 6.90 -6.62 23.97
N THR A 94 7.81 -5.86 24.57
CA THR A 94 7.55 -5.15 25.82
C THR A 94 6.58 -4.01 25.55
N ARG A 95 5.70 -3.71 26.52
CA ARG A 95 4.68 -2.65 26.38
C ARG A 95 5.27 -1.29 26.01
N SER A 96 6.53 -1.02 26.37
CA SER A 96 7.15 0.29 26.21
C SER A 96 7.34 0.73 24.76
N TYR A 97 7.55 -0.18 23.80
CA TYR A 97 7.86 0.17 22.40
C TYR A 97 7.19 -0.74 21.35
N PHE A 98 6.05 -1.34 21.69
CA PHE A 98 5.37 -2.25 20.77
C PHE A 98 4.57 -1.48 19.70
N VAL A 99 5.03 -1.53 18.45
CA VAL A 99 4.38 -0.90 17.29
C VAL A 99 3.55 -1.94 16.52
N LEU A 100 2.23 -1.76 16.50
CA LEU A 100 1.32 -2.55 15.64
C LEU A 100 1.38 -2.12 14.17
N GLY A 101 1.59 -0.84 13.93
CA GLY A 101 1.60 -0.23 12.62
C GLY A 101 1.33 1.28 12.71
N GLY A 102 1.08 1.91 11.57
CA GLY A 102 0.82 3.34 11.46
C GLY A 102 0.59 3.75 10.00
N PHE A 103 0.56 5.05 9.78
CA PHE A 103 0.32 5.63 8.46
C PHE A 103 1.41 6.64 8.12
N SER A 104 1.81 6.71 6.86
CA SER A 104 2.56 7.85 6.33
C SER A 104 1.65 8.64 5.42
N LEU A 105 1.46 9.92 5.76
CA LEU A 105 0.61 10.87 5.05
C LEU A 105 1.47 11.83 4.22
N GLY A 106 0.86 12.50 3.25
CA GLY A 106 1.49 13.62 2.53
C GLY A 106 2.51 13.24 1.46
N HIS A 107 2.46 12.00 0.93
CA HIS A 107 3.36 11.60 -0.15
C HIS A 107 2.81 12.09 -1.49
N THR A 108 3.40 13.15 -2.04
CA THR A 108 3.03 13.72 -3.34
C THR A 108 3.83 13.06 -4.45
N SER A 109 3.16 12.49 -5.45
CA SER A 109 3.81 12.01 -6.66
C SER A 109 4.07 13.18 -7.61
N LEU A 110 5.34 13.48 -7.88
CA LEU A 110 5.73 14.48 -8.89
C LEU A 110 5.40 14.04 -10.32
N ARG A 111 5.18 12.73 -10.51
CA ARG A 111 4.79 12.16 -11.80
C ARG A 111 3.28 12.27 -12.05
N ALA A 112 2.48 12.44 -11.00
CA ALA A 112 1.05 12.51 -11.14
C ALA A 112 0.64 13.76 -11.92
N ARG A 113 -0.12 13.54 -12.98
CA ARG A 113 -0.70 14.60 -13.81
C ARG A 113 -1.64 15.49 -13.00
N THR A 114 -1.69 16.77 -13.38
CA THR A 114 -2.65 17.73 -12.87
C THR A 114 -4.04 17.45 -13.41
N PRO A 115 -5.11 17.90 -12.73
CA PRO A 115 -6.47 17.74 -13.24
C PRO A 115 -6.67 18.33 -14.64
N ALA A 116 -5.98 19.43 -14.96
CA ALA A 116 -6.04 20.04 -16.28
C ALA A 116 -5.40 19.16 -17.37
N GLU A 117 -4.25 18.55 -17.09
CA GLU A 117 -3.58 17.63 -18.02
C GLU A 117 -4.42 16.37 -18.27
N VAL A 118 -5.04 15.81 -17.23
CA VAL A 118 -5.97 14.68 -17.38
C VAL A 118 -7.15 15.05 -18.29
N GLN A 119 -7.72 16.24 -18.14
CA GLN A 119 -8.81 16.70 -19.02
C GLN A 119 -8.35 16.88 -20.47
N LEU A 120 -7.13 17.38 -20.70
CA LEU A 120 -6.56 17.49 -22.04
C LEU A 120 -6.34 16.12 -22.69
N GLU A 121 -5.94 15.11 -21.92
CA GLU A 121 -5.81 13.74 -22.44
C GLU A 121 -7.16 13.11 -22.78
N ILE A 122 -8.19 13.34 -21.95
CA ILE A 122 -9.56 12.92 -22.26
C ILE A 122 -10.03 13.58 -23.56
N GLN A 123 -9.77 14.88 -23.74
CA GLN A 123 -10.08 15.59 -24.99
C GLN A 123 -9.27 15.01 -26.16
N GLY A 124 -7.98 14.74 -25.98
CA GLY A 124 -7.12 14.12 -27.00
C GLY A 124 -7.62 12.74 -27.42
N TRP A 125 -8.13 11.94 -26.48
CA TRP A 125 -8.80 10.67 -26.77
C TRP A 125 -10.05 10.85 -27.64
N HIS A 126 -10.90 11.82 -27.32
CA HIS A 126 -12.06 12.14 -28.15
C HIS A 126 -11.66 12.61 -29.56
N THR A 127 -10.63 13.44 -29.68
CA THR A 127 -10.09 13.89 -30.97
C THR A 127 -9.53 12.72 -31.78
N LEU A 128 -8.82 11.79 -31.13
CA LEU A 128 -8.32 10.58 -31.78
C LEU A 128 -9.48 9.72 -32.32
N LEU A 129 -10.52 9.49 -31.54
CA LEU A 129 -11.70 8.74 -31.97
C LEU A 129 -12.40 9.40 -33.16
N ALA A 130 -12.54 10.74 -33.15
CA ALA A 130 -13.10 11.49 -34.27
C ALA A 130 -12.26 11.32 -35.55
N GLY A 131 -10.94 11.50 -35.46
CA GLY A 131 -10.02 11.35 -36.58
C GLY A 131 -9.95 9.91 -37.13
N LEU A 132 -10.06 8.90 -36.26
CA LEU A 132 -10.15 7.50 -36.67
C LEU A 132 -11.44 7.24 -37.46
N ASN A 133 -12.57 7.80 -37.03
CA ASN A 133 -13.84 7.67 -37.73
C ASN A 133 -13.81 8.37 -39.11
N GLU A 134 -13.25 9.57 -39.18
CA GLU A 134 -13.03 10.27 -40.46
C GLU A 134 -12.11 9.48 -41.39
N SER A 135 -11.00 8.93 -40.87
CA SER A 135 -10.09 8.10 -41.65
C SER A 135 -10.74 6.80 -42.14
N ALA A 136 -11.58 6.18 -41.31
CA ALA A 136 -12.31 4.97 -41.65
C ALA A 136 -13.34 5.21 -42.75
N THR A 137 -14.07 6.33 -42.70
CA THR A 137 -14.98 6.73 -43.78
C THR A 137 -14.23 7.00 -45.08
N ALA A 138 -13.09 7.69 -45.03
CA ALA A 138 -12.24 7.94 -46.20
C ALA A 138 -11.66 6.65 -46.81
N LEU A 139 -11.34 5.66 -45.98
CA LEU A 139 -10.81 4.36 -46.40
C LEU A 139 -11.90 3.32 -46.72
N ASN A 140 -13.18 3.68 -46.60
CA ASN A 140 -14.32 2.77 -46.73
C ASN A 140 -14.20 1.51 -45.85
N VAL A 141 -13.65 1.68 -44.65
CA VAL A 141 -13.53 0.62 -43.64
C VAL A 141 -14.57 0.89 -42.56
N SER A 142 -15.34 -0.12 -42.19
CA SER A 142 -16.20 -0.05 -41.01
C SER A 142 -15.35 -0.26 -39.75
N ILE A 143 -15.18 0.77 -38.92
CA ILE A 143 -14.79 0.55 -37.53
C ILE A 143 -16.04 0.03 -36.83
N SER A 144 -16.20 -1.30 -36.78
CA SER A 144 -17.06 -1.87 -35.75
C SER A 144 -16.38 -1.51 -34.42
N THR A 145 -17.07 -0.76 -33.56
CA THR A 145 -16.74 -0.79 -32.15
C THR A 145 -16.70 -2.27 -31.79
N PRO A 146 -15.54 -2.85 -31.39
CA PRO A 146 -15.60 -4.18 -30.84
C PRO A 146 -16.64 -4.08 -29.74
N GLU A 147 -17.71 -4.87 -29.87
CA GLU A 147 -18.63 -5.10 -28.78
C GLU A 147 -17.71 -5.44 -27.62
N ALA A 148 -17.52 -4.48 -26.71
CA ALA A 148 -16.90 -4.78 -25.45
C ALA A 148 -17.65 -6.03 -24.97
N PRO A 149 -16.97 -7.11 -24.55
CA PRO A 149 -17.67 -8.30 -24.10
C PRO A 149 -18.80 -7.82 -23.21
N GLU A 150 -20.04 -8.20 -23.51
CA GLU A 150 -21.21 -7.84 -22.71
C GLU A 150 -21.05 -8.54 -21.36
N ILE A 151 -20.13 -8.03 -20.55
CA ILE A 151 -20.04 -8.34 -19.15
C ILE A 151 -21.26 -7.62 -18.60
N TYR A 152 -22.31 -8.41 -18.32
CA TYR A 152 -23.44 -7.93 -17.55
C TYR A 152 -22.93 -7.55 -16.17
N ASP A 153 -22.46 -6.31 -16.05
CA ASP A 153 -22.14 -5.69 -14.79
C ASP A 153 -23.31 -4.78 -14.41
N PRO A 154 -24.07 -5.12 -13.35
CA PRO A 154 -25.19 -4.29 -12.90
C PRO A 154 -24.76 -2.88 -12.50
N PHE A 155 -23.46 -2.63 -12.28
CA PHE A 155 -22.89 -1.33 -11.93
C PHE A 155 -22.37 -0.53 -13.13
N LEU A 156 -22.24 -1.14 -14.32
CA LEU A 156 -21.75 -0.47 -15.54
C LEU A 156 -22.84 -0.22 -16.59
N LYS A 157 -24.11 -0.36 -16.22
CA LYS A 157 -25.23 -0.09 -17.14
C LYS A 157 -25.13 1.35 -17.67
N ASN A 158 -25.03 1.48 -18.99
CA ASN A 158 -24.93 2.74 -19.77
C ASN A 158 -23.55 3.41 -19.83
N MET A 159 -22.47 2.76 -19.40
CA MET A 159 -21.12 3.32 -19.56
C MET A 159 -20.56 3.04 -20.96
N THR A 160 -20.20 4.08 -21.71
CA THR A 160 -19.54 3.89 -23.02
C THR A 160 -18.05 3.57 -22.85
N MET A 161 -17.41 3.02 -23.89
CA MET A 161 -15.95 2.84 -23.90
C MET A 161 -15.19 4.16 -23.67
N SER A 162 -15.76 5.30 -24.08
CA SER A 162 -15.14 6.60 -23.83
C SER A 162 -15.21 6.99 -22.36
N ASP A 163 -16.33 6.72 -21.70
CA ASP A 163 -16.49 6.96 -20.26
C ASP A 163 -15.55 6.07 -19.45
N PHE A 164 -15.37 4.82 -19.88
CA PHE A 164 -14.38 3.90 -19.31
C PHE A 164 -12.97 4.46 -19.40
N VAL A 165 -12.52 4.84 -20.61
CA VAL A 165 -11.17 5.36 -20.83
C VAL A 165 -10.95 6.66 -20.06
N ALA A 166 -11.94 7.55 -20.02
CA ALA A 166 -11.87 8.77 -19.21
C ALA A 166 -11.72 8.46 -17.71
N GLY A 167 -12.49 7.49 -17.20
CA GLY A 167 -12.39 7.03 -15.81
C GLY A 167 -11.02 6.42 -15.49
N VAL A 168 -10.48 5.61 -16.39
CA VAL A 168 -9.13 5.02 -16.25
C VAL A 168 -8.06 6.11 -16.27
N LEU A 169 -8.08 7.02 -17.25
CA LEU A 169 -7.11 8.12 -17.33
C LEU A 169 -7.10 8.99 -16.07
N GLY A 170 -8.29 9.27 -15.50
CA GLY A 170 -8.42 10.00 -14.24
C GLY A 170 -7.98 9.23 -12.99
N SER A 171 -7.99 7.89 -13.04
CA SER A 171 -7.69 7.04 -11.87
C SER A 171 -6.29 6.41 -11.89
N MET A 172 -5.58 6.47 -13.03
CA MET A 172 -4.27 5.83 -13.20
C MET A 172 -3.17 6.42 -12.33
N GLU A 173 -3.22 7.72 -12.06
CA GLU A 173 -2.22 8.42 -11.27
C GLU A 173 -2.88 9.17 -10.13
N THR A 174 -2.37 8.97 -8.92
CA THR A 174 -2.83 9.70 -7.74
C THR A 174 -1.74 10.65 -7.28
N LYS A 175 -2.09 11.94 -7.18
CA LYS A 175 -1.17 12.98 -6.69
C LYS A 175 -0.82 12.73 -5.23
N ASP A 176 -1.82 12.58 -4.38
CA ASP A 176 -1.65 12.44 -2.94
C ASP A 176 -1.88 10.99 -2.53
N ASN A 177 -0.87 10.37 -1.95
CA ASN A 177 -0.92 8.97 -1.56
C ASN A 177 -0.76 8.82 -0.05
N VAL A 178 -1.56 7.94 0.53
CA VAL A 178 -1.41 7.47 1.91
C VAL A 178 -0.89 6.04 1.87
N LYS A 179 0.07 5.73 2.75
CA LYS A 179 0.57 4.36 2.91
C LYS A 179 0.29 3.86 4.31
N ALA A 180 -0.29 2.67 4.39
CA ALA A 180 -0.47 1.95 5.63
C ALA A 180 0.76 1.07 5.91
N TRP A 181 1.32 1.20 7.10
CA TRP A 181 2.39 0.37 7.61
C TRP A 181 1.80 -0.57 8.65
N PHE A 182 1.83 -1.87 8.42
CA PHE A 182 1.26 -2.83 9.35
C PHE A 182 2.28 -3.90 9.72
N ASN A 183 2.16 -4.41 10.95
CA ASN A 183 2.97 -5.51 11.43
C ASN A 183 2.27 -6.84 11.20
N ASN A 184 2.70 -7.59 10.18
CA ASN A 184 2.10 -8.86 9.79
C ASN A 184 2.29 -10.00 10.83
N LYS A 185 2.92 -9.72 11.98
CA LYS A 185 2.91 -10.63 13.13
C LYS A 185 1.52 -10.78 13.75
N LEU A 186 0.65 -9.76 13.60
CA LEU A 186 -0.76 -9.84 13.97
C LEU A 186 -1.59 -10.16 12.72
N TYR A 187 -2.33 -11.27 12.76
CA TYR A 187 -3.12 -11.76 11.63
C TYR A 187 -4.20 -10.77 11.16
N THR A 188 -4.74 -9.94 12.06
CA THR A 188 -5.74 -8.91 11.75
C THR A 188 -5.14 -7.54 11.40
N SER A 189 -3.82 -7.39 11.40
CA SER A 189 -3.19 -6.07 11.23
C SER A 189 -3.62 -5.38 9.93
N LEU A 190 -3.46 -6.04 8.79
CA LEU A 190 -3.83 -5.50 7.49
C LEU A 190 -5.30 -5.03 7.43
N PRO A 191 -6.32 -5.87 7.70
CA PRO A 191 -7.71 -5.42 7.63
C PRO A 191 -8.05 -4.30 8.63
N VAL A 192 -7.40 -4.27 9.80
CA VAL A 192 -7.57 -3.19 10.79
C VAL A 192 -7.05 -1.86 10.25
N PHE A 193 -5.82 -1.81 9.75
CA PHE A 193 -5.24 -0.56 9.23
C PHE A 193 -5.94 -0.08 7.96
N THR A 194 -6.39 -0.99 7.09
CA THR A 194 -7.24 -0.64 5.94
C THR A 194 -8.58 -0.06 6.41
N GLY A 195 -9.22 -0.68 7.40
CA GLY A 195 -10.48 -0.18 7.97
C GLY A 195 -10.34 1.22 8.56
N PHE A 196 -9.26 1.51 9.28
CA PHE A 196 -8.96 2.86 9.77
C PHE A 196 -8.80 3.88 8.62
N LEU A 197 -8.06 3.51 7.57
CA LEU A 197 -7.87 4.39 6.42
C LEU A 197 -9.19 4.68 5.70
N SER A 198 -10.02 3.65 5.46
CA SER A 198 -11.34 3.82 4.85
C SER A 198 -12.27 4.70 5.69
N ASN A 199 -12.26 4.55 7.02
CA ASN A 199 -13.03 5.40 7.92
C ASN A 199 -12.52 6.85 7.92
N ALA A 200 -11.21 7.06 7.90
CA ALA A 200 -10.63 8.39 7.80
C ALA A 200 -11.03 9.08 6.50
N LEU A 201 -10.95 8.37 5.36
CA LEU A 201 -11.37 8.89 4.07
C LEU A 201 -12.87 9.20 4.03
N LEU A 202 -13.73 8.33 4.56
CA LEU A 202 -15.17 8.58 4.65
C LEU A 202 -15.48 9.90 5.38
N ARG A 203 -14.77 10.15 6.49
CA ARG A 203 -14.95 11.35 7.31
C ARG A 203 -14.40 12.63 6.66
N ILE A 204 -13.41 12.51 5.78
CA ILE A 204 -12.86 13.66 5.03
C ILE A 204 -13.79 14.04 3.87
N GLU A 205 -14.32 13.05 3.16
CA GLU A 205 -15.17 13.28 1.98
C GLU A 205 -16.59 13.74 2.36
N SER A 206 -17.12 13.28 3.49
CA SER A 206 -18.50 13.57 3.92
C SER A 206 -18.60 14.91 4.68
N LYS A 207 -18.44 16.03 3.96
CA LYS A 207 -18.40 17.38 4.54
C LYS A 207 -19.69 17.85 5.24
N ASP A 208 -20.83 17.26 4.89
CA ASP A 208 -22.16 17.69 5.35
C ASP A 208 -22.69 16.91 6.56
N THR A 209 -21.92 15.97 7.10
CA THR A 209 -22.33 15.12 8.24
C THR A 209 -21.27 15.14 9.31
N ASP A 210 -21.68 15.07 10.58
CA ASP A 210 -20.73 15.00 11.69
C ASP A 210 -19.85 13.74 11.56
N PRO A 211 -18.52 13.87 11.53
CA PRO A 211 -17.61 12.73 11.48
C PRO A 211 -17.80 11.70 12.60
N SER A 212 -18.40 12.08 13.74
CA SER A 212 -18.71 11.14 14.83
C SER A 212 -19.78 10.12 14.46
N ASP A 213 -20.69 10.49 13.56
CA ASP A 213 -21.85 9.69 13.18
C ASP A 213 -21.55 8.78 11.98
N LEU A 214 -20.36 8.93 11.39
CA LEU A 214 -19.90 8.18 10.25
C LEU A 214 -18.86 7.12 10.66
N GLY A 215 -19.15 5.88 10.28
CA GLY A 215 -18.27 4.75 10.50
C GLY A 215 -18.58 3.54 9.63
N ILE A 216 -17.54 2.89 9.14
CA ILE A 216 -17.56 1.59 8.46
C ILE A 216 -16.98 0.56 9.41
N ILE A 217 -17.74 -0.50 9.68
CA ILE A 217 -17.29 -1.65 10.46
C ILE A 217 -17.15 -2.83 9.50
N THR A 218 -15.95 -3.40 9.45
CA THR A 218 -15.68 -4.60 8.65
C THR A 218 -15.57 -5.80 9.57
N ILE A 219 -16.47 -6.78 9.38
CA ILE A 219 -16.47 -8.03 10.14
C ILE A 219 -15.97 -9.13 9.23
N ASN A 220 -14.84 -9.74 9.58
CA ASN A 220 -14.42 -10.97 8.93
C ASN A 220 -15.24 -12.13 9.50
N HIS A 221 -16.17 -12.68 8.71
CA HIS A 221 -16.97 -13.84 9.08
C HIS A 221 -16.62 -15.01 8.15
N PRO A 222 -15.69 -15.91 8.56
CA PRO A 222 -15.34 -17.07 7.76
C PRO A 222 -16.57 -17.93 7.46
N MET A 223 -16.64 -18.46 6.24
CA MET A 223 -17.69 -19.41 5.87
C MET A 223 -17.40 -20.78 6.48
N ASN A 224 -18.41 -21.45 7.04
CA ASN A 224 -18.26 -22.76 7.69
C ASN A 224 -17.88 -23.90 6.73
N GLN A 225 -18.06 -23.71 5.42
CA GLN A 225 -17.75 -24.73 4.42
C GLN A 225 -16.61 -24.27 3.52
N THR A 226 -15.65 -25.16 3.33
CA THR A 226 -14.68 -25.02 2.23
C THR A 226 -15.40 -25.35 0.93
N VAL A 227 -14.98 -24.70 -0.16
CA VAL A 227 -15.45 -25.01 -1.52
C VAL A 227 -15.38 -26.51 -1.84
N LYS A 228 -14.42 -27.23 -1.24
CA LYS A 228 -14.30 -28.69 -1.31
C LYS A 228 -15.49 -29.43 -0.69
N GLY A 229 -15.96 -28.99 0.49
CA GLY A 229 -17.16 -29.55 1.12
C GLY A 229 -18.44 -29.29 0.33
N SER A 230 -18.50 -28.18 -0.40
CA SER A 230 -19.61 -27.83 -1.30
C SER A 230 -19.65 -28.78 -2.51
N PHE A 231 -18.53 -29.00 -3.18
CA PHE A 231 -18.43 -29.91 -4.33
C PHE A 231 -18.60 -31.39 -3.94
N ASP A 232 -18.07 -31.82 -2.79
CA ASP A 232 -18.23 -33.20 -2.30
C ASP A 232 -19.69 -33.53 -1.93
N SER A 233 -20.49 -32.51 -1.56
CA SER A 233 -21.90 -32.67 -1.21
C SER A 233 -22.80 -32.89 -2.43
N GLU A 234 -22.54 -32.19 -3.54
CA GLU A 234 -23.23 -32.40 -4.81
C GLU A 234 -22.78 -33.71 -5.49
N GLY A 235 -21.48 -34.04 -5.44
CA GLY A 235 -20.95 -35.32 -5.91
C GLY A 235 -21.54 -36.53 -5.17
N ARG A 236 -21.87 -36.41 -3.88
CA ARG A 236 -22.55 -37.46 -3.11
C ARG A 236 -24.03 -37.62 -3.44
N GLN A 237 -24.72 -36.56 -3.88
CA GLN A 237 -26.11 -36.67 -4.31
C GLN A 237 -26.24 -37.42 -5.64
N VAL A 238 -25.31 -37.22 -6.57
CA VAL A 238 -25.31 -37.91 -7.87
C VAL A 238 -25.05 -39.43 -7.73
N VAL A 239 -24.23 -39.85 -6.75
CA VAL A 239 -23.91 -41.27 -6.53
C VAL A 239 -25.00 -42.04 -5.78
N ARG A 240 -25.96 -41.36 -5.14
CA ARG A 240 -27.11 -42.02 -4.45
C ARG A 240 -28.35 -42.18 -5.33
N GLY A 241 -28.29 -41.76 -6.60
CA GLY A 241 -29.39 -41.83 -7.56
C GLY A 241 -29.21 -42.87 -8.66
N ILE A 242 -28.26 -43.81 -8.52
CA ILE A 242 -28.06 -44.96 -9.42
C ILE A 242 -28.14 -46.25 -8.60
#